data_AF-A0A2K2D8F8-F1
#
_entry.id   AF-A0A2K2D8F8-F1
#
_cell.length_a   1.000
_cell.length_b   1.000
_cell.length_c   1.000
_cell.angle_alpha   90.00
_cell.angle_beta   90.00
_cell.angle_gamma   90.00
#
_symmetry.space_group_name_H-M   'P 1'
#
loop_
_entity.id
_entity.type
_entity.pdbx_description
1 polymer ?
#
loop_
_entity_poly.entity_id
_entity_poly.type
_entity_poly.pdbx_seq_one_letter_code
_entity_poly.pdbx_strand_id
1 'polypeptide(L)'
;MSPQVPPPEISVAYDGEEVDGGLARSEAELIHEAVKNGENGTTDDGELIRILGTRSKAQLGATFSCFRDEHGTTLTKALRRGSDPTGYTRALRTTVRCVWDANNYFVKVLRNAMHESAGTDEDSLTRVVVTHAEKDLRDIKDVFRKTTSVALEQAIAKETSGDYKTFIVALVGSQ
;
A
#
# COMPACT_ATOMS: atom_id res chain seq x y z
N MET A 1 16.83 3.68 44.12
CA MET A 1 16.28 4.33 42.90
C MET A 1 16.67 3.44 41.74
N SER A 2 15.73 2.66 41.21
CA SER A 2 16.01 1.81 40.05
C SER A 2 16.24 2.72 38.84
N PRO A 3 17.28 2.48 38.02
CA PRO A 3 17.50 3.28 36.83
C PRO A 3 16.32 3.10 35.88
N GLN A 4 15.70 4.22 35.52
CA GLN A 4 14.61 4.27 34.56
C GLN A 4 15.20 3.95 33.18
N VAL A 5 14.86 2.78 32.65
CA VAL A 5 15.22 2.39 31.28
C VAL A 5 14.54 3.39 30.33
N PRO A 6 15.27 4.10 29.46
CA PRO A 6 14.67 5.01 28.51
C PRO A 6 13.73 4.22 27.58
N PRO A 7 12.57 4.78 27.19
CA PRO A 7 11.67 4.13 26.24
C PRO A 7 12.44 3.84 24.93
N PRO A 8 12.15 2.72 24.26
CA PRO A 8 12.79 2.41 22.99
C PRO A 8 12.54 3.55 22.00
N GLU A 9 13.60 4.10 21.42
CA GLU A 9 13.49 4.99 20.27
C GLU A 9 12.83 4.19 19.15
N ILE A 10 11.52 4.42 18.97
CA ILE A 10 10.84 3.99 17.76
C ILE A 10 11.53 4.76 16.65
N SER A 11 12.28 4.04 15.81
CA SER A 11 12.81 4.55 14.53
C SER A 11 11.62 5.02 13.69
N VAL A 12 11.17 6.26 13.92
CA VAL A 12 10.15 6.90 13.11
C VAL A 12 10.80 7.08 11.74
N ALA A 13 10.20 6.51 10.70
CA ALA A 13 10.63 6.76 9.34
C ALA A 13 10.66 8.29 9.14
N TYR A 14 11.79 8.81 8.65
CA TYR A 14 11.94 10.23 8.41
C TYR A 14 10.85 10.71 7.43
N ASP A 15 10.06 11.72 7.78
CA ASP A 15 8.94 12.22 6.95
C ASP A 15 9.34 13.41 6.03
N GLY A 16 10.64 13.71 5.90
CA GLY A 16 11.10 14.83 5.08
C GLY A 16 10.98 14.57 3.57
N GLU A 17 10.81 15.67 2.82
CA GLU A 17 10.68 15.69 1.36
C GLU A 17 12.04 15.69 0.62
N GLU A 18 13.14 15.79 1.36
CA GLU A 18 14.48 15.76 0.78
C GLU A 18 14.77 14.39 0.14
N VAL A 19 15.22 14.43 -1.12
CA VAL A 19 15.53 13.24 -1.90
C VAL A 19 16.99 13.28 -2.33
N ASP A 20 17.72 12.21 -2.00
CA ASP A 20 19.06 11.96 -2.52
C ASP A 20 18.96 11.03 -3.74
N GLY A 21 19.19 11.61 -4.94
CA GLY A 21 19.12 10.88 -6.20
C GLY A 21 20.26 9.87 -6.40
N GLY A 22 21.43 10.09 -5.80
CA GLY A 22 22.53 9.13 -5.83
C GLY A 22 22.20 7.90 -4.99
N LEU A 23 21.67 8.13 -3.79
CA LEU A 23 21.18 7.07 -2.92
C LEU A 23 20.01 6.31 -3.57
N ALA A 24 19.05 7.01 -4.15
CA ALA A 24 17.89 6.40 -4.81
C ALA A 24 18.29 5.41 -5.91
N ARG A 25 19.29 5.77 -6.73
CA ARG A 25 19.86 4.88 -7.74
C ARG A 25 20.57 3.68 -7.10
N SER A 26 21.43 3.90 -6.12
CA SER A 26 22.14 2.79 -5.46
C SER A 26 21.19 1.80 -4.78
N GLU A 27 20.11 2.30 -4.17
CA GLU A 27 19.12 1.46 -3.51
C GLU A 27 18.21 0.74 -4.50
N ALA A 28 17.96 1.32 -5.68
CA ALA A 28 17.25 0.63 -6.74
C ALA A 28 18.01 -0.63 -7.20
N GLU A 29 19.32 -0.53 -7.39
CA GLU A 29 20.18 -1.67 -7.74
C GLU A 29 20.22 -2.72 -6.62
N LEU A 30 20.35 -2.30 -5.35
CA LEU A 30 20.30 -3.22 -4.21
C LEU A 30 18.98 -3.98 -4.14
N ILE A 31 17.86 -3.29 -4.40
CA ILE A 31 16.54 -3.93 -4.48
C ILE A 31 16.48 -4.91 -5.65
N HIS A 32 17.05 -4.58 -6.80
CA HIS A 32 17.07 -5.47 -7.97
C HIS A 32 17.80 -6.78 -7.67
N GLU A 33 19.00 -6.68 -7.10
CA GLU A 33 19.78 -7.85 -6.72
C GLU A 33 19.09 -8.67 -5.62
N ALA A 34 18.49 -8.01 -4.62
CA ALA A 34 17.70 -8.70 -3.59
C ALA A 34 16.51 -9.48 -4.21
N VAL A 35 15.76 -8.86 -5.12
CA VAL A 35 14.63 -9.50 -5.80
C VAL A 35 15.09 -10.70 -6.64
N LYS A 36 16.21 -10.57 -7.37
CA LYS A 36 16.78 -11.64 -8.20
C LYS A 36 17.30 -12.81 -7.36
N ASN A 37 17.97 -12.53 -6.24
CA ASN A 37 18.40 -13.54 -5.28
C ASN A 37 17.21 -14.25 -4.62
N GLY A 38 16.12 -13.49 -4.40
CA GLY A 38 14.73 -13.94 -4.21
C GLY A 38 14.36 -15.20 -4.97
N GLU A 39 14.60 -15.15 -6.28
CA GLU A 39 14.16 -16.16 -7.23
C GLU A 39 15.00 -17.44 -7.15
N ASN A 40 16.23 -17.34 -6.65
CA ASN A 40 17.19 -18.43 -6.56
C ASN A 40 17.16 -19.15 -5.20
N GLY A 41 16.31 -18.70 -4.26
CA GLY A 41 16.14 -19.32 -2.94
C GLY A 41 17.27 -19.02 -1.95
N THR A 42 18.07 -17.98 -2.20
CA THR A 42 19.27 -17.62 -1.42
C THR A 42 19.12 -16.30 -0.65
N THR A 43 17.89 -15.84 -0.40
CA THR A 43 17.64 -14.43 -0.09
C THR A 43 17.79 -14.08 1.39
N ASP A 44 18.62 -13.07 1.65
CA ASP A 44 18.51 -12.20 2.81
C ASP A 44 17.77 -10.93 2.37
N ASP A 45 16.46 -10.87 2.60
CA ASP A 45 15.64 -9.69 2.31
C ASP A 45 15.93 -8.50 3.26
N GLY A 46 16.96 -8.61 4.12
CA GLY A 46 17.34 -7.59 5.10
C GLY A 46 17.50 -6.20 4.51
N GLU A 47 18.14 -6.07 3.35
CA GLU A 47 18.31 -4.77 2.68
C GLU A 47 16.99 -4.22 2.14
N LEU A 48 16.14 -5.07 1.55
CA LEU A 48 14.82 -4.65 1.08
C LEU A 48 13.95 -4.17 2.25
N ILE A 49 13.94 -4.92 3.35
CA ILE A 49 13.22 -4.56 4.58
C ILE A 49 13.77 -3.27 5.16
N ARG A 50 15.10 -3.12 5.24
CA ARG A 50 15.76 -1.92 5.75
C ARG A 50 15.36 -0.71 4.92
N ILE A 51 15.43 -0.79 3.59
CA ILE A 51 15.06 0.33 2.71
C ILE A 51 13.58 0.68 2.91
N LEU A 52 12.67 -0.28 2.79
CA LEU A 52 11.22 -0.04 2.93
C LEU A 52 10.80 0.44 4.32
N GLY A 53 11.51 0.01 5.37
CA GLY A 53 11.17 0.31 6.76
C GLY A 53 11.80 1.59 7.32
N THR A 54 12.86 2.12 6.69
CA THR A 54 13.63 3.26 7.25
C THR A 54 13.63 4.51 6.37
N ARG A 55 13.36 4.40 5.07
CA ARG A 55 13.37 5.54 4.15
C ARG A 55 12.07 6.34 4.20
N SER A 56 12.18 7.64 3.92
CA SER A 56 11.01 8.51 3.77
C SER A 56 10.16 8.09 2.57
N LYS A 57 8.88 8.43 2.59
CA LYS A 57 7.99 8.17 1.45
C LYS A 57 8.50 8.84 0.16
N ALA A 58 9.03 10.06 0.27
CA ALA A 58 9.61 10.79 -0.85
C ALA A 58 10.84 10.06 -1.42
N GLN A 59 11.78 9.65 -0.56
CA GLN A 59 12.97 8.91 -0.97
C GLN A 59 12.59 7.55 -1.59
N LEU A 60 11.66 6.81 -1.00
CA LEU A 60 11.18 5.55 -1.57
C LEU A 60 10.53 5.74 -2.94
N GLY A 61 9.76 6.82 -3.12
CA GLY A 61 9.19 7.19 -4.42
C GLY A 61 10.28 7.43 -5.47
N ALA A 62 11.37 8.09 -5.09
CA ALA A 62 12.52 8.28 -5.97
C ALA A 62 13.22 6.94 -6.29
N THR A 63 13.50 6.12 -5.27
CA THR A 63 14.12 4.79 -5.43
C THR A 63 13.28 3.89 -6.36
N PHE A 64 11.95 3.87 -6.20
CA PHE A 64 11.07 3.08 -7.06
C PHE A 64 10.99 3.63 -8.49
N SER A 65 11.16 4.95 -8.67
CA SER A 65 11.25 5.56 -10.00
C SER A 65 12.54 5.15 -10.69
N CYS A 66 13.70 5.28 -10.01
CA CYS A 66 14.99 4.80 -10.52
C CYS A 66 14.94 3.32 -10.89
N PHE A 67 14.39 2.47 -10.00
CA PHE A 67 14.22 1.04 -10.27
C PHE A 67 13.45 0.77 -11.58
N ARG A 68 12.33 1.48 -11.78
CA ARG A 68 11.52 1.33 -13.00
C ARG A 68 12.29 1.77 -14.23
N ASP A 69 12.98 2.90 -14.14
CA ASP A 69 13.65 3.52 -15.29
C ASP A 69 14.90 2.71 -15.70
N GLU A 70 15.60 2.09 -14.75
CA GLU A 70 16.82 1.31 -14.99
C GLU A 70 16.54 -0.15 -15.36
N HIS A 71 15.50 -0.78 -14.80
CA HIS A 71 15.20 -2.20 -15.05
C HIS A 71 13.96 -2.44 -15.93
N GLY A 72 13.27 -1.39 -16.37
CA GLY A 72 12.13 -1.48 -17.29
C GLY A 72 10.87 -2.15 -16.71
N THR A 73 10.82 -2.39 -15.39
CA THR A 73 9.68 -3.02 -14.71
C THR A 73 9.42 -2.37 -13.35
N THR A 74 8.19 -2.43 -12.86
CA THR A 74 7.88 -1.89 -11.53
C THR A 74 8.26 -2.88 -10.44
N LEU A 75 8.68 -2.38 -9.28
CA LEU A 75 9.03 -3.24 -8.13
C LEU A 75 7.88 -4.19 -7.75
N THR A 76 6.63 -3.74 -7.80
CA THR A 76 5.45 -4.58 -7.53
C THR A 76 5.27 -5.74 -8.52
N LYS A 77 5.79 -5.62 -9.76
CA LYS A 77 5.81 -6.68 -10.76
C LYS A 77 7.01 -7.61 -10.58
N ALA A 78 8.17 -7.06 -10.21
CA ALA A 78 9.40 -7.80 -9.95
C ALA A 78 9.26 -8.72 -8.73
N LEU A 79 8.56 -8.28 -7.69
CA LEU A 79 8.16 -9.13 -6.56
C LEU A 79 7.13 -10.19 -7.05
N ARG A 80 7.62 -11.40 -7.35
CA ARG A 80 6.88 -12.51 -8.00
C ARG A 80 5.60 -12.91 -7.26
N ARG A 81 4.72 -13.61 -7.98
CA ARG A 81 3.50 -14.28 -7.48
C ARG A 81 3.72 -15.80 -7.33
N GLY A 82 4.73 -16.17 -6.56
CA GLY A 82 4.94 -17.57 -6.18
C GLY A 82 3.99 -18.02 -5.08
N SER A 83 4.25 -19.22 -4.55
CA SER A 83 3.66 -19.64 -3.28
C SER A 83 4.15 -18.71 -2.17
N ASP A 84 3.23 -18.12 -1.42
CA ASP A 84 3.51 -17.17 -0.34
C ASP A 84 2.81 -17.64 0.95
N PRO A 85 3.24 -18.78 1.52
CA PRO A 85 2.55 -19.39 2.65
C PRO A 85 2.58 -18.51 3.90
N THR A 86 3.56 -17.61 4.01
CA THR A 86 3.71 -16.66 5.12
C THR A 86 2.98 -15.34 4.87
N GLY A 87 2.54 -15.07 3.64
CA GLY A 87 1.99 -13.77 3.24
C GLY A 87 3.02 -12.64 3.14
N TYR A 88 4.31 -12.96 3.28
CA TYR A 88 5.41 -11.99 3.27
C TYR A 88 5.49 -11.23 1.94
N THR A 89 5.41 -11.95 0.82
CA THR A 89 5.49 -11.34 -0.51
C THR A 89 4.29 -10.44 -0.76
N ARG A 90 3.10 -10.84 -0.29
CA ARG A 90 1.88 -10.03 -0.33
C ARG A 90 2.03 -8.76 0.51
N ALA A 91 2.66 -8.84 1.68
CA ALA A 91 2.91 -7.70 2.54
C ALA A 91 3.86 -6.69 1.87
N LEU A 92 5.02 -7.13 1.38
CA LEU A 92 5.98 -6.26 0.66
C LEU A 92 5.32 -5.54 -0.53
N ARG A 93 4.57 -6.27 -1.36
CA ARG A 93 3.87 -5.68 -2.50
C ARG A 93 2.80 -4.69 -2.09
N THR A 94 2.19 -4.90 -0.93
CA THR A 94 1.23 -3.96 -0.35
C THR A 94 1.94 -2.70 0.11
N THR A 95 3.04 -2.82 0.84
CA THR A 95 3.88 -1.69 1.28
C THR A 95 4.32 -0.83 0.10
N VAL A 96 4.88 -1.44 -0.94
CA VAL A 96 5.33 -0.73 -2.16
C VAL A 96 4.17 0.04 -2.81
N ARG A 97 2.97 -0.56 -2.88
CA ARG A 97 1.78 0.13 -3.42
C ARG A 97 1.33 1.29 -2.56
N CYS A 98 1.28 1.13 -1.24
CA CYS A 98 0.86 2.19 -0.32
C CYS A 98 1.83 3.38 -0.34
N VAL A 99 3.13 3.11 -0.46
CA VAL A 99 4.16 4.14 -0.59
C VAL A 99 4.03 4.89 -1.92
N TRP A 100 3.84 4.16 -3.02
CA TRP A 100 3.75 4.76 -4.35
C TRP A 100 2.44 5.52 -4.58
N ASP A 101 1.30 4.87 -4.28
CA ASP A 101 -0.03 5.44 -4.48
C ASP A 101 -1.06 4.74 -3.57
N ALA A 102 -1.21 5.29 -2.36
CA ALA A 102 -2.13 4.79 -1.35
C ALA A 102 -3.59 4.82 -1.82
N ASN A 103 -4.01 5.88 -2.52
CA ASN A 103 -5.40 6.02 -2.98
C ASN A 103 -5.75 4.92 -4.00
N ASN A 104 -4.89 4.68 -4.99
CA ASN A 104 -5.10 3.58 -5.93
C ASN A 104 -5.06 2.20 -5.25
N TYR A 105 -4.25 2.03 -4.19
CA TYR A 105 -4.29 0.81 -3.39
C TYR A 105 -5.66 0.61 -2.72
N PHE A 106 -6.20 1.62 -2.04
CA PHE A 106 -7.51 1.51 -1.39
C PHE A 106 -8.65 1.32 -2.37
N VAL A 107 -8.63 1.99 -3.52
CA VAL A 107 -9.59 1.74 -4.61
C VAL A 107 -9.55 0.27 -5.05
N LYS A 108 -8.37 -0.33 -5.16
CA LYS A 108 -8.24 -1.74 -5.48
C LYS A 108 -8.80 -2.65 -4.39
N VAL A 109 -8.59 -2.33 -3.12
CA VAL A 109 -9.18 -3.06 -1.99
C VAL A 109 -10.71 -2.99 -2.05
N LEU A 110 -11.27 -1.78 -2.20
CA LEU A 110 -12.72 -1.56 -2.31
C LEU A 110 -13.33 -2.33 -3.48
N ARG A 111 -12.70 -2.27 -4.66
CA ARG A 111 -13.17 -3.01 -5.84
C ARG A 111 -13.14 -4.52 -5.65
N ASN A 112 -12.11 -5.04 -5.00
CA ASN A 112 -12.02 -6.46 -4.70
C ASN A 112 -13.06 -6.88 -3.65
N ALA A 113 -13.32 -6.02 -2.65
CA ALA A 113 -14.30 -6.27 -1.61
C ALA A 113 -15.73 -6.25 -2.13
N MET A 114 -16.01 -5.48 -3.18
CA MET A 114 -17.31 -5.35 -3.84
C MET A 114 -17.41 -6.19 -5.13
N HIS A 115 -16.65 -7.27 -5.24
CA HIS A 115 -16.61 -8.05 -6.47
C HIS A 115 -17.79 -9.03 -6.54
N GLU A 116 -18.73 -8.77 -7.46
CA GLU A 116 -20.04 -9.46 -7.59
C GLU A 116 -19.99 -10.99 -7.52
N SER A 117 -18.93 -11.64 -8.04
CA SER A 117 -18.86 -13.10 -8.12
C SER A 117 -18.44 -13.82 -6.83
N ALA A 118 -17.98 -13.09 -5.80
CA ALA A 118 -17.44 -13.68 -4.57
C ALA A 118 -18.26 -13.35 -3.31
N GLY A 119 -19.32 -12.53 -3.46
CA GLY A 119 -19.95 -11.85 -2.33
C GLY A 119 -19.15 -10.64 -1.87
N THR A 120 -19.70 -9.90 -0.90
CA THR A 120 -19.08 -8.68 -0.37
C THR A 120 -18.17 -9.01 0.80
N ASP A 121 -16.88 -8.64 0.72
CA ASP A 121 -15.96 -8.64 1.87
C ASP A 121 -16.23 -7.39 2.71
N GLU A 122 -17.24 -7.50 3.57
CA GLU A 122 -17.72 -6.42 4.45
C GLU A 122 -16.62 -5.93 5.41
N ASP A 123 -15.70 -6.80 5.84
CA ASP A 123 -14.60 -6.42 6.73
C ASP A 123 -13.61 -5.47 6.03
N SER A 124 -13.18 -5.82 4.81
CA SER A 124 -12.30 -4.95 4.03
C SER A 124 -12.98 -3.64 3.63
N LEU A 125 -14.26 -3.70 3.24
CA LEU A 125 -15.04 -2.51 2.91
C LEU A 125 -15.17 -1.58 4.12
N THR A 126 -15.61 -2.12 5.26
CA THR A 126 -15.80 -1.37 6.51
C THR A 126 -14.49 -0.74 6.96
N ARG A 127 -13.39 -1.52 6.97
CA ARG A 127 -12.08 -1.01 7.39
C ARG A 127 -11.66 0.19 6.57
N VAL A 128 -11.71 0.11 5.24
CA VAL A 128 -11.27 1.23 4.38
C VAL A 128 -12.17 2.45 4.58
N VAL A 129 -13.50 2.29 4.57
CA VAL A 129 -14.41 3.42 4.70
C VAL A 129 -14.23 4.10 6.07
N VAL A 130 -14.24 3.33 7.16
CA VAL A 130 -14.21 3.88 8.52
C VAL A 130 -12.85 4.53 8.83
N THR A 131 -11.72 3.91 8.48
CA THR A 131 -10.40 4.47 8.84
C THR A 131 -10.00 5.68 8.02
N HIS A 132 -10.64 5.91 6.87
CA HIS A 132 -10.35 7.01 5.96
C HIS A 132 -11.43 8.10 5.94
N ALA A 133 -12.61 7.86 6.51
CA ALA A 133 -13.76 8.78 6.48
C ALA A 133 -13.41 10.22 6.86
N GLU A 134 -12.55 10.40 7.86
CA GLU A 134 -12.16 11.72 8.39
C GLU A 134 -10.81 12.23 7.87
N LYS A 135 -10.14 11.49 6.96
CA LYS A 135 -8.77 11.78 6.51
C LYS A 135 -8.72 12.15 5.04
N ASP A 136 -8.93 11.18 4.17
CA ASP A 136 -8.63 11.22 2.74
C ASP A 136 -9.65 10.42 1.90
N LEU A 137 -10.79 10.01 2.49
CA LEU A 137 -11.82 9.27 1.77
C LEU A 137 -12.34 10.01 0.53
N ARG A 138 -12.32 11.36 0.55
CA ARG A 138 -12.66 12.18 -0.62
C ARG A 138 -11.74 11.90 -1.82
N ASP A 139 -10.43 11.84 -1.58
CA ASP A 139 -9.47 11.56 -2.65
C ASP A 139 -9.61 10.12 -3.16
N ILE A 140 -9.89 9.17 -2.24
CA ILE A 140 -10.20 7.79 -2.60
C ILE A 140 -11.46 7.72 -3.46
N LYS A 141 -12.53 8.47 -3.13
CA LYS A 141 -13.76 8.57 -3.95
C LYS A 141 -13.46 9.07 -5.36
N ASP A 142 -12.66 10.12 -5.48
CA ASP A 142 -12.31 10.71 -6.78
C ASP A 142 -11.51 9.73 -7.64
N VAL A 143 -10.52 9.05 -7.07
CA VAL A 143 -9.74 8.01 -7.77
C VAL A 143 -10.63 6.81 -8.11
N PHE A 144 -11.54 6.41 -7.22
CA PHE A 144 -12.48 5.32 -7.46
C PHE A 144 -13.34 5.63 -8.68
N ARG A 145 -13.98 6.80 -8.71
CA ARG A 145 -14.85 7.24 -9.80
C ARG A 145 -14.08 7.33 -11.13
N LYS A 146 -12.86 7.86 -11.13
CA LYS A 146 -12.00 7.89 -12.32
C LYS A 146 -11.67 6.49 -12.84
N THR A 147 -11.52 5.51 -11.96
CA THR A 147 -11.12 4.14 -12.30
C THR A 147 -12.29 3.24 -12.69
N THR A 148 -13.47 3.42 -12.10
CA THR A 148 -14.64 2.54 -12.27
C THR A 148 -15.73 3.16 -13.13
N SER A 149 -15.69 4.48 -13.34
CA SER A 149 -16.79 5.28 -13.90
C SER A 149 -18.10 5.23 -13.09
N VAL A 150 -18.06 4.71 -11.87
CA VAL A 150 -19.20 4.60 -10.94
C VAL A 150 -18.83 5.30 -9.63
N ALA A 151 -19.78 6.02 -9.03
CA ALA A 151 -19.53 6.65 -7.75
C ALA A 151 -19.42 5.60 -6.63
N LEU A 152 -18.56 5.84 -5.62
CA LEU A 152 -18.27 4.84 -4.59
C LEU A 152 -19.54 4.47 -3.80
N GLU A 153 -20.33 5.47 -3.43
CA GLU A 153 -21.60 5.29 -2.72
C GLU A 153 -22.62 4.48 -3.53
N GLN A 154 -22.63 4.63 -4.87
CA GLN A 154 -23.50 3.85 -5.75
C GLN A 154 -23.07 2.39 -5.81
N ALA A 155 -21.76 2.14 -5.91
CA ALA A 155 -21.22 0.79 -5.89
C ALA A 155 -21.55 0.08 -4.56
N ILE A 156 -21.31 0.74 -3.43
CA ILE A 156 -21.62 0.20 -2.10
C ILE A 156 -23.13 -0.06 -1.96
N ALA A 157 -23.97 0.87 -2.39
CA ALA A 157 -25.41 0.74 -2.30
C ALA A 157 -25.96 -0.43 -3.13
N LYS A 158 -25.23 -0.89 -4.16
CA LYS A 158 -25.58 -2.06 -4.97
C LYS A 158 -25.18 -3.37 -4.28
N GLU A 159 -24.00 -3.40 -3.66
CA GLU A 159 -23.41 -4.62 -3.10
C GLU A 159 -23.75 -4.87 -1.62
N THR A 160 -24.44 -3.94 -0.96
CA THR A 160 -24.80 -4.03 0.46
C THR A 160 -26.30 -3.79 0.68
N SER A 161 -26.83 -4.20 1.84
CA SER A 161 -28.25 -4.02 2.18
C SER A 161 -28.47 -3.70 3.66
N GLY A 162 -29.73 -3.37 4.01
CA GLY A 162 -30.15 -3.11 5.39
C GLY A 162 -29.44 -1.94 6.07
N ASP A 163 -29.33 -2.03 7.39
CA ASP A 163 -28.71 -0.98 8.21
C ASP A 163 -27.21 -0.83 7.93
N TYR A 164 -26.54 -1.93 7.55
CA TYR A 164 -25.13 -1.91 7.16
C TYR A 164 -24.90 -0.97 5.97
N LYS A 165 -25.71 -1.11 4.90
CA LYS A 165 -25.68 -0.19 3.75
C LYS A 165 -25.90 1.25 4.19
N THR A 166 -26.95 1.49 5.00
CA THR A 166 -27.30 2.84 5.47
C THR A 166 -26.13 3.49 6.21
N PHE A 167 -25.48 2.74 7.10
CA PHE A 167 -24.34 3.20 7.88
C PHE A 167 -23.11 3.51 6.99
N ILE A 168 -22.70 2.56 6.13
CA ILE A 168 -21.51 2.76 5.30
C ILE A 168 -21.71 3.90 4.29
N VAL A 169 -22.88 3.99 3.65
CA VAL A 169 -23.18 5.10 2.73
C VAL A 169 -23.19 6.45 3.45
N ALA A 170 -23.68 6.50 4.69
CA ALA A 170 -23.63 7.72 5.50
C ALA A 170 -22.18 8.16 5.79
N LEU A 171 -21.27 7.23 6.08
CA LEU A 171 -19.84 7.54 6.27
C LEU A 171 -19.15 8.03 4.99
N VAL A 172 -19.51 7.47 3.83
CA VAL A 172 -18.96 7.90 2.54
C VAL A 172 -19.44 9.31 2.16
N GLY A 173 -20.66 9.66 2.55
CA GLY A 173 -21.26 10.97 2.33
C GLY A 173 -21.64 11.25 0.87
N SER A 174 -22.72 12.02 0.70
CA SER A 174 -23.22 12.52 -0.58
C SER A 174 -22.55 13.86 -0.93
N GLN A 175 -21.37 13.79 -1.56
CA GLN A 175 -20.68 14.92 -2.18
C GLN A 175 -20.17 14.48 -3.54
#